data_AF-A0A948Q2G6-F1
#
_entry.id   AF-A0A948Q2G6-F1
#
_cell.length_a   1.000
_cell.length_b   1.000
_cell.length_c   1.000
_cell.angle_alpha   90.00
_cell.angle_beta   90.00
_cell.angle_gamma   90.00
#
_symmetry.space_group_name_H-M   'P 1'
#
loop_
_entity.id
_entity.type
_entity.pdbx_description
1 polymer ?
#
loop_
_entity_poly.entity_id
_entity_poly.type
_entity_poly.pdbx_seq_one_letter_code
_entity_poly.pdbx_strand_id
1 'polypeptide(L)'
;GDIRGVQAGIEGRYLDLQPAVEATAASLMKTDPDLAAAYLNDYALTHAEDVVVKWRELGEYLLTRYNDGYVKDENGRPRERGYPEAWLRKVLQQRPEQFRLPQTSERTAEPTDY
;
A
#
# COMPACT_ATOMS: atom_id res chain seq x y z
N GLY A 1 -4.91 -6.46 -0.05
CA GLY A 1 -4.53 -5.03 -0.18
C GLY A 1 -3.39 -4.78 0.76
N ASP A 2 -2.41 -3.98 0.36
CA ASP A 2 -1.10 -3.85 1.03
C ASP A 2 -1.23 -3.60 2.54
N ILE A 3 -2.15 -2.71 2.94
CA ILE A 3 -2.48 -2.42 4.35
C ILE A 3 -2.92 -3.68 5.12
N ARG A 4 -3.91 -4.41 4.60
CA ARG A 4 -4.41 -5.64 5.24
C ARG A 4 -3.35 -6.74 5.30
N GLY A 5 -2.45 -6.77 4.30
CA GLY A 5 -1.35 -7.73 4.27
C GLY A 5 -0.37 -7.51 5.42
N VAL A 6 0.09 -6.26 5.59
CA VAL A 6 0.99 -5.91 6.71
C VAL A 6 0.30 -6.10 8.06
N GLN A 7 -0.95 -5.65 8.19
CA GLN A 7 -1.73 -5.83 9.43
C GLN A 7 -1.82 -7.31 9.82
N ALA A 8 -2.24 -8.18 8.90
CA ALA A 8 -2.38 -9.61 9.17
C ALA A 8 -1.03 -10.27 9.51
N GLY A 9 0.07 -9.81 8.90
CA GLY A 9 1.41 -10.31 9.20
C GLY A 9 1.89 -9.95 10.62
N ILE A 10 1.58 -8.73 11.09
CA ILE A 10 1.87 -8.29 12.46
C ILE A 10 1.03 -9.11 13.45
N GLU A 11 -0.29 -9.08 13.28
CA GLU A 11 -1.23 -9.73 14.21
C GLU A 11 -0.99 -11.24 14.29
N GLY A 12 -0.82 -11.91 13.14
CA GLY A 12 -0.59 -13.35 13.10
C GLY A 12 0.67 -13.75 13.88
N ARG A 13 1.79 -13.07 13.64
CA ARG A 13 3.04 -13.35 14.37
C ARG A 13 2.89 -13.15 15.87
N TYR A 14 2.18 -12.10 16.30
CA TYR A 14 2.03 -11.79 17.72
C TYR A 14 1.13 -12.80 18.42
N LEU A 15 0.01 -13.17 17.77
CA LEU A 15 -0.89 -14.20 18.26
C LEU A 15 -0.21 -15.57 18.36
N ASP A 16 0.64 -15.93 17.39
CA ASP A 16 1.39 -17.19 17.41
C ASP A 16 2.40 -17.26 18.56
N LEU A 17 3.02 -16.12 18.92
CA LEU A 17 3.99 -16.04 20.01
C LEU A 17 3.35 -15.90 21.40
N GLN A 18 2.12 -15.37 21.47
CA GLN A 18 1.43 -15.05 22.71
C GLN A 18 1.43 -16.20 23.73
N PRO A 19 1.15 -17.47 23.38
CA PRO A 19 1.12 -18.55 24.37
C PRO A 19 2.48 -18.81 25.03
N ALA A 20 3.57 -18.69 24.28
CA ALA A 20 4.92 -18.91 24.79
C ALA A 20 5.37 -17.77 25.73
N VAL A 21 4.98 -16.54 25.39
CA VAL A 21 5.24 -15.35 26.20
C VAL A 21 4.48 -15.45 27.53
N GLU A 22 3.19 -15.80 27.48
CA GLU A 22 2.35 -15.95 28.67
C GLU A 22 2.84 -17.09 29.59
N ALA A 23 3.24 -18.22 29.01
CA ALA A 23 3.79 -19.33 29.79
C ALA A 23 5.09 -18.93 30.52
N THR A 24 5.96 -18.18 29.84
CA THR A 24 7.21 -17.67 30.42
C THR A 24 6.91 -16.69 31.55
N ALA A 25 6.03 -15.71 31.31
CA ALA A 25 5.66 -14.71 32.31
C ALA A 25 4.99 -15.35 33.54
N ALA A 26 4.10 -16.33 33.34
CA ALA A 26 3.47 -17.07 34.44
C ALA A 26 4.46 -17.92 35.23
N SER A 27 5.51 -18.44 34.59
CA SER A 27 6.59 -19.14 35.31
C SER A 27 7.41 -18.16 36.15
N LEU A 28 7.83 -17.04 35.56
CA LEU A 28 8.59 -16.00 36.26
C LEU A 28 7.82 -15.43 37.44
N MET A 29 6.52 -15.19 37.29
CA MET A 29 5.67 -14.65 38.36
C MET A 29 5.68 -15.51 39.64
N LYS A 30 5.94 -16.82 39.53
CA LYS A 30 6.01 -17.73 40.68
C LYS A 30 7.35 -17.65 41.42
N THR A 31 8.43 -17.25 40.74
CA THR A 31 9.79 -17.29 41.27
C THR A 31 10.37 -15.90 41.54
N ASP A 32 10.11 -14.97 40.62
CA ASP A 32 10.63 -13.61 40.62
C ASP A 32 9.61 -12.67 39.92
N PRO A 33 8.67 -12.09 40.68
CA PRO A 33 7.67 -11.18 40.15
C PRO A 33 8.24 -9.92 39.48
N ASP A 34 9.37 -9.41 39.96
CA ASP A 34 10.02 -8.21 39.40
C ASP A 34 10.59 -8.53 38.02
N LEU A 35 11.22 -9.70 37.86
CA LEU A 35 11.69 -10.19 36.57
C LEU A 35 10.53 -10.46 35.60
N ALA A 36 9.39 -10.96 36.08
CA ALA A 36 8.18 -11.13 35.25
C ALA A 36 7.66 -9.79 34.72
N ALA A 37 7.65 -8.75 35.56
CA ALA A 37 7.24 -7.40 35.17
C ALA A 37 8.20 -6.79 34.15
N ALA A 38 9.51 -6.90 34.37
CA ALA A 38 10.53 -6.46 33.41
C ALA A 38 10.38 -7.18 32.06
N TYR A 39 10.22 -8.50 32.09
CA TYR A 39 10.03 -9.32 30.88
C TYR A 39 8.83 -8.86 30.04
N LEU A 40 7.67 -8.66 30.66
CA LEU A 40 6.46 -8.22 29.95
C LEU A 40 6.58 -6.78 29.44
N ASN A 41 7.24 -5.90 30.19
CA ASN A 41 7.49 -4.53 29.77
C ASN A 41 8.39 -4.47 28.53
N ASP A 42 9.50 -5.22 28.55
CA ASP A 42 10.43 -5.30 27.41
C ASP A 42 9.76 -5.93 26.18
N TYR A 43 8.95 -6.98 26.40
CA TYR A 43 8.13 -7.59 25.35
C TYR A 43 7.19 -6.56 24.72
N ALA A 44 6.41 -5.84 25.53
CA ALA A 44 5.46 -4.84 25.05
C ALA A 44 6.15 -3.68 24.30
N LEU A 45 7.27 -3.17 24.84
CA LEU A 45 8.05 -2.11 24.22
C LEU A 45 8.57 -2.53 22.84
N THR A 46 9.20 -3.70 22.77
CA THR A 46 9.75 -4.24 21.51
C THR A 46 8.66 -4.38 20.44
N HIS A 47 7.48 -4.88 20.82
CA HIS A 47 6.38 -5.08 19.87
C HIS A 47 5.76 -3.74 19.42
N ALA A 48 5.68 -2.75 20.31
CA ALA A 48 5.24 -1.41 19.97
C ALA A 48 6.19 -0.74 18.97
N GLU A 49 7.50 -0.85 19.19
CA GLU A 49 8.52 -0.31 18.28
C GLU A 49 8.48 -0.99 16.91
N ASP A 50 8.39 -2.32 16.87
CA ASP A 50 8.30 -3.10 15.62
C ASP A 50 7.05 -2.70 14.80
N VAL A 51 5.91 -2.49 15.46
CA VAL A 51 4.69 -1.99 14.81
C VAL A 51 4.94 -0.64 14.15
N VAL A 52 5.54 0.31 14.87
CA VAL A 52 5.82 1.66 14.33
C VAL A 52 6.76 1.59 13.13
N VAL A 53 7.81 0.76 13.20
CA VAL A 53 8.76 0.56 12.09
C VAL A 53 8.03 0.03 10.85
N LYS A 54 7.27 -1.07 10.99
CA LYS A 54 6.55 -1.69 9.87
C LYS A 54 5.53 -0.74 9.22
N TRP A 55 4.85 0.09 10.01
CA TRP A 55 3.93 1.08 9.45
C TRP A 55 4.64 2.21 8.72
N ARG A 56 5.82 2.63 9.17
CA ARG A 56 6.65 3.60 8.44
C ARG A 56 7.13 3.03 7.11
N GLU A 57 7.65 1.81 7.12
CA GLU A 57 8.08 1.09 5.90
C GLU A 57 6.92 0.94 4.90
N LEU A 58 5.74 0.57 5.39
CA LEU A 58 4.55 0.51 4.53
C LEU A 58 4.19 1.89 3.97
N GLY A 59 4.25 2.95 4.78
CA GLY A 59 4.00 4.32 4.31
C GLY A 59 4.94 4.74 3.18
N GLU A 60 6.23 4.47 3.34
CA GLU A 60 7.26 4.72 2.32
C GLU A 60 7.00 3.88 1.05
N TYR A 61 6.65 2.60 1.20
CA TYR A 61 6.28 1.73 0.09
C TYR A 61 5.06 2.26 -0.68
N LEU A 62 3.99 2.64 0.02
CA LEU A 62 2.77 3.15 -0.62
C LEU A 62 3.03 4.46 -1.37
N LEU A 63 3.78 5.38 -0.75
CA LEU A 63 4.14 6.66 -1.37
C LEU A 63 5.00 6.50 -2.61
N THR A 64 5.95 5.56 -2.60
CA THR A 64 6.83 5.30 -3.75
C THR A 64 6.14 4.51 -4.85
N ARG A 65 5.25 3.57 -4.49
CA ARG A 65 4.53 2.71 -5.43
C ARG A 65 3.40 3.44 -6.15
N TYR A 66 2.64 4.29 -5.45
CA TYR A 66 1.42 4.93 -5.96
C TYR A 66 1.57 6.45 -6.16
N ASN A 67 2.79 6.91 -6.42
CA ASN A 67 3.09 8.33 -6.61
C ASN A 67 2.45 8.86 -7.92
N ASP A 68 1.72 9.97 -7.83
CA ASP A 68 1.28 10.79 -8.98
C ASP A 68 0.54 10.01 -10.10
N GLY A 69 -0.30 9.04 -9.73
CA GLY A 69 -1.08 8.24 -10.70
C GLY A 69 -0.26 7.17 -11.44
N TYR A 70 1.04 7.08 -11.17
CA TYR A 70 1.90 6.01 -11.64
C TYR A 70 1.95 4.86 -10.64
N VAL A 71 2.11 3.65 -11.17
CA VAL A 71 2.24 2.42 -10.38
C VAL A 71 3.60 1.78 -10.74
N LYS A 72 4.62 1.97 -9.88
CA LYS A 72 6.03 1.53 -10.16
C LYS A 72 6.24 0.03 -10.05
N ASP A 73 6.50 -0.69 -11.14
CA ASP A 73 6.65 -2.15 -11.13
C ASP A 73 7.80 -2.67 -10.23
N GLU A 74 8.01 -3.98 -10.16
CA GLU A 74 9.04 -4.60 -9.29
C GLU A 74 10.47 -4.11 -9.58
N ASN A 75 10.71 -3.55 -10.78
CA ASN A 75 11.99 -2.95 -11.17
C ASN A 75 12.01 -1.42 -10.99
N GLY A 76 11.00 -0.87 -10.31
CA GLY A 76 10.86 0.57 -10.06
C GLY A 76 10.40 1.38 -11.28
N ARG A 77 10.00 0.75 -12.39
CA ARG A 77 9.60 1.48 -13.61
C ARG A 77 8.16 1.99 -13.47
N PRO A 78 7.92 3.31 -13.59
CA PRO A 78 6.57 3.86 -13.47
C PRO A 78 5.70 3.42 -14.66
N ARG A 79 4.51 2.89 -14.36
CA ARG A 79 3.49 2.57 -15.36
C ARG A 79 2.29 3.47 -15.13
N GLU A 80 1.88 4.21 -16.14
CA GLU A 80 0.63 4.96 -16.09
C GLU A 80 -0.53 3.95 -16.15
N ARG A 81 -1.43 3.99 -15.17
CA ARG A 81 -2.64 3.15 -15.21
C ARG A 81 -3.79 3.79 -16.00
N GLY A 82 -3.76 5.11 -16.16
CA GLY A 82 -4.87 5.88 -16.71
C GLY A 82 -6.14 5.73 -15.85
N TYR A 83 -7.24 6.32 -16.33
CA TYR A 83 -8.54 6.15 -15.69
C TYR A 83 -9.19 4.82 -16.10
N PRO A 84 -9.95 4.17 -15.20
CA PRO A 84 -10.69 2.96 -15.54
C PRO A 84 -11.65 3.19 -16.72
N GLU A 85 -11.77 2.21 -17.61
CA GLU A 85 -12.62 2.30 -18.82
C GLU A 85 -14.09 2.61 -18.48
N ALA A 86 -14.61 2.04 -17.38
CA ALA A 86 -15.95 2.34 -16.90
C ALA A 86 -16.14 3.82 -16.51
N TRP A 87 -15.10 4.43 -15.93
CA TRP A 87 -15.12 5.86 -15.62
C TRP A 87 -15.03 6.70 -16.90
N LEU A 88 -14.15 6.33 -17.85
CA LEU A 88 -14.05 6.99 -19.15
C LEU A 88 -15.39 6.97 -19.90
N ARG A 89 -16.08 5.83 -19.92
CA ARG A 89 -17.44 5.71 -20.48
C ARG A 89 -18.43 6.67 -19.81
N LYS A 90 -18.38 6.81 -18.48
CA LYS A 90 -19.25 7.72 -17.74
C LYS A 90 -18.96 9.19 -18.07
N VAL A 91 -17.69 9.56 -18.23
CA VAL A 91 -17.29 10.92 -18.64
C VAL A 91 -17.81 11.25 -20.04
N LEU A 92 -17.67 10.32 -20.98
CA LEU A 92 -18.18 10.48 -22.35
C LEU A 92 -19.71 10.64 -22.39
N GLN A 93 -20.44 9.89 -21.54
CA GLN A 93 -21.89 10.04 -21.41
C GLN A 93 -22.29 11.41 -20.85
N GLN A 94 -21.54 11.95 -19.88
CA GLN A 94 -21.85 13.24 -19.26
C GLN A 94 -21.47 14.43 -20.15
N ARG A 95 -20.45 14.29 -21.00
CA ARG A 95 -19.91 15.37 -21.83
C ARG A 95 -19.59 14.89 -23.25
N PRO A 96 -20.62 14.54 -24.05
CA PRO A 96 -20.43 13.86 -25.34
C PRO A 96 -19.78 14.76 -26.42
N GLU A 97 -19.88 16.08 -26.27
CA GLU A 97 -19.35 17.05 -27.22
C GLU A 97 -17.90 17.48 -26.93
N GLN A 98 -17.47 17.39 -25.66
CA GLN A 98 -16.18 17.95 -25.22
C GLN A 98 -14.96 17.25 -25.83
N PHE A 99 -15.09 15.96 -26.15
CA PHE A 99 -13.98 15.11 -26.59
C PHE A 99 -14.11 14.65 -28.06
N ARG A 100 -14.94 15.32 -28.86
CA ARG A 100 -15.06 15.01 -30.29
C ARG A 100 -13.81 15.45 -31.03
N LEU A 101 -13.28 14.56 -31.86
CA LEU A 101 -12.19 14.90 -32.76
C LEU A 101 -12.70 15.88 -33.83
N PRO A 102 -11.91 16.90 -34.20
CA PRO A 102 -12.25 17.76 -35.32
C PRO A 102 -12.39 16.89 -36.58
N GLN A 103 -13.48 17.06 -37.30
CA GLN A 103 -13.70 16.38 -38.57
C GLN A 103 -12.67 16.93 -39.56
N THR A 104 -11.65 16.15 -39.92
CA THR A 104 -10.68 16.52 -40.95
C THR A 104 -11.40 16.54 -42.31
N SER A 105 -12.07 17.64 -42.65
CA SER A 105 -12.62 17.88 -43.99
C SER A 105 -11.62 18.55 -44.94
N GLU A 106 -10.43 18.91 -44.47
CA GLU A 106 -9.37 19.42 -45.33
C GLU A 106 -8.36 18.31 -45.59
N ARG A 107 -8.72 17.47 -46.56
CA ARG A 107 -7.75 16.75 -47.38
C ARG A 107 -6.76 17.80 -47.88
N THR A 108 -5.56 17.84 -47.31
CA THR A 108 -4.43 18.60 -47.83
C THR A 108 -4.41 18.37 -49.33
N ALA A 109 -4.71 19.40 -50.13
CA ALA A 109 -4.59 19.30 -51.56
C ALA A 109 -3.14 18.89 -51.84
N GLU A 110 -2.95 17.72 -52.44
CA GLU A 110 -1.65 17.32 -52.94
C GLU A 110 -1.17 18.44 -53.88
N PRO A 111 0.03 19.02 -53.67
CA PRO A 111 0.53 20.04 -54.58
C PRO A 111 0.69 19.40 -55.95
N THR A 112 -0.10 19.89 -56.92
CA THR A 112 0.03 19.52 -58.33
C THR A 112 1.44 19.88 -58.80
N ASP A 113 2.07 18.87 -59.39
CA ASP A 113 3.38 18.81 -60.04
C ASP A 113 3.85 20.10 -60.75
N TYR A 114 5.15 20.40 -60.62
CA TYR A 114 5.97 21.19 -61.56
C TYR A 114 7.43 20.74 -61.50
#